data_AF-A0A068NML1-F1
#
_entry.id   AF-A0A068NML1-F1
#
_cell.length_a   1.000
_cell.length_b   1.000
_cell.length_c   1.000
_cell.angle_alpha   90.00
_cell.angle_beta   90.00
_cell.angle_gamma   90.00
#
_symmetry.space_group_name_H-M   'P 1'
#
loop_
_entity.id
_entity.type
_entity.pdbx_description
1 polymer ?
#
loop_
_entity_poly.entity_id
_entity_poly.type
_entity_poly.pdbx_seq_one_letter_code
_entity_poly.pdbx_strand_id
1 'polypeptide(L)'
;MRVNLTKPNGLGQTFGRAEFLYLTGQGVSRRAAGDLSAVIRRIQLEDQYGLVAALSPETALPLRAFTSQIAAVDVPFSSTTNPNSRLFESLELSFLKFYREEDSGPPTPLNPPTPRSFPARIRVLPGRNTSVPILLNDAMFTDDGSGTVQFNEDEFRFRNLSDKGYIDSFLTDFVAFDLSGLANTDRPQLSTGEFANRVYMSGDNIAISAGGQSGSFEELTADASQPIIGAYGPQNLLRNTPGTYNLTQIDPTDLTFMARITSLQGIWRDYTTVLTGIGTFEVLVFPTVQDNASQEMAVILRDGSGTITQFYFGHLNLDLGRFQIFPVKDIVNADATGELDGTISNLVKGDGSPTTSPDNTRFGTYTFTTGTLPTGFQTTGTFVVFRQ
;
A
#
# COMPACT_ATOMS: atom_id res chain seq x y z
N MET A 1 -5.46 25.03 16.83
CA MET A 1 -5.13 25.06 15.39
C MET A 1 -5.57 23.71 14.83
N ARG A 2 -6.23 23.64 13.67
CA ARG A 2 -6.69 22.34 13.11
C ARG A 2 -5.65 21.83 12.11
N VAL A 3 -5.29 20.55 12.21
CA VAL A 3 -4.50 19.86 11.20
C VAL A 3 -5.35 19.67 9.94
N ASN A 4 -4.79 20.01 8.78
CA ASN A 4 -5.44 19.81 7.48
C ASN A 4 -4.55 18.99 6.55
N LEU A 5 -5.18 18.22 5.67
CA LEU A 5 -4.47 17.52 4.59
C LEU A 5 -4.15 18.49 3.45
N THR A 6 -2.94 18.38 2.91
CA THR A 6 -2.56 19.12 1.70
C THR A 6 -3.33 18.54 0.50
N LYS A 7 -4.13 19.37 -0.19
CA LYS A 7 -4.76 18.95 -1.45
C LYS A 7 -3.68 18.87 -2.54
N PRO A 8 -3.56 17.76 -3.28
CA PRO A 8 -2.47 17.58 -4.24
C PRO A 8 -2.54 18.56 -5.41
N ASN A 9 -3.76 18.98 -5.83
CA ASN A 9 -3.95 19.82 -7.02
C ASN A 9 -5.07 20.84 -6.81
N GLY A 10 -4.83 22.11 -7.15
CA GLY A 10 -5.82 23.22 -7.12
C GLY A 10 -6.88 23.16 -8.22
N LEU A 11 -7.13 21.99 -8.80
CA LEU A 11 -8.09 21.74 -9.87
C LEU A 11 -9.20 20.86 -9.27
N GLY A 12 -10.47 21.24 -9.42
CA GLY A 12 -11.63 20.71 -8.69
C GLY A 12 -12.02 19.23 -8.89
N GLN A 13 -11.09 18.35 -9.29
CA GLN A 13 -11.24 16.89 -9.29
C GLN A 13 -10.12 16.25 -8.45
N THR A 14 -10.52 15.42 -7.49
CA THR A 14 -9.58 14.61 -6.71
C THR A 14 -9.47 13.24 -7.37
N PHE A 15 -8.27 12.67 -7.43
CA PHE A 15 -8.04 11.33 -7.97
C PHE A 15 -7.45 10.43 -6.89
N GLY A 16 -7.86 9.17 -6.86
CA GLY A 16 -7.07 8.10 -6.27
C GLY A 16 -6.41 7.30 -7.38
N ARG A 17 -5.40 6.49 -7.07
CA ARG A 17 -4.67 5.73 -8.09
C ARG A 17 -4.66 4.24 -7.78
N ALA A 18 -5.00 3.42 -8.77
CA ALA A 18 -4.79 1.98 -8.72
C ALA A 18 -3.57 1.59 -9.56
N GLU A 19 -2.67 0.80 -8.98
CA GLU A 19 -1.39 0.39 -9.55
C GLU A 19 -1.32 -1.12 -9.66
N PHE A 20 -1.39 -1.62 -10.89
CA PHE A 20 -1.33 -3.03 -11.21
C PHE A 20 0.12 -3.43 -11.37
N LEU A 21 0.61 -4.19 -10.40
CA LEU A 21 1.98 -4.67 -10.34
C LEU A 21 2.02 -6.08 -10.95
N TYR A 22 2.43 -6.16 -12.21
CA TYR A 22 2.63 -7.44 -12.87
C TYR A 22 3.98 -8.02 -12.48
N LEU A 23 3.94 -9.13 -11.73
CA LEU A 23 5.08 -9.93 -11.33
C LEU A 23 5.14 -11.16 -12.22
N THR A 24 6.27 -11.36 -12.88
CA THR A 24 6.43 -12.48 -13.82
C THR A 24 7.57 -13.41 -13.45
N GLY A 25 7.56 -14.65 -13.96
CA GLY A 25 8.71 -15.56 -13.92
C GLY A 25 8.55 -16.81 -13.03
N GLN A 26 9.47 -17.78 -13.22
CA GLN A 26 9.61 -19.01 -12.42
C GLN A 26 11.09 -19.38 -12.11
N GLY A 27 11.95 -18.42 -11.78
CA GLY A 27 13.32 -18.79 -11.35
C GLY A 27 14.35 -18.89 -12.47
N VAL A 28 13.96 -18.77 -13.75
CA VAL A 28 14.88 -18.97 -14.88
C VAL A 28 15.28 -17.62 -15.47
N SER A 29 16.56 -17.25 -15.31
CA SER A 29 17.09 -15.94 -15.73
C SER A 29 17.44 -15.81 -17.21
N ARG A 30 17.30 -16.89 -18.00
CA ARG A 30 17.66 -16.91 -19.43
C ARG A 30 16.43 -17.15 -20.29
N ARG A 31 16.27 -16.28 -21.31
CA ARG A 31 15.34 -16.52 -22.43
C ARG A 31 15.80 -17.75 -23.21
N ALA A 32 14.87 -18.62 -23.55
CA ALA A 32 15.06 -19.76 -24.42
C ALA A 32 13.98 -19.77 -25.52
N ALA A 33 14.25 -20.47 -26.63
CA ALA A 33 13.22 -20.69 -27.63
C ALA A 33 12.01 -21.42 -27.03
N GLY A 34 10.83 -21.02 -27.48
CA GLY A 34 9.55 -21.46 -26.93
C GLY A 34 9.03 -20.60 -25.76
N ASP A 35 9.84 -19.69 -25.20
CA ASP A 35 9.39 -18.83 -24.10
C ASP A 35 8.29 -17.88 -24.55
N LEU A 36 7.28 -17.73 -23.69
CA LEU A 36 6.15 -16.83 -23.95
C LEU A 36 6.37 -15.46 -23.30
N SER A 37 5.98 -14.42 -24.02
CA SER A 37 5.81 -13.05 -23.48
C SER A 37 4.39 -12.57 -23.75
N ALA A 38 3.75 -12.00 -22.73
CA ALA A 38 2.40 -11.44 -22.84
C ALA A 38 2.47 -9.92 -22.97
N VAL A 39 1.59 -9.30 -23.77
CA VAL A 39 1.40 -7.85 -23.78
C VAL A 39 0.02 -7.53 -23.23
N ILE A 40 -0.05 -6.74 -22.16
CA ILE A 40 -1.33 -6.31 -21.59
C ILE A 40 -1.97 -5.27 -22.50
N ARG A 41 -3.25 -5.44 -22.85
CA ARG A 41 -3.99 -4.50 -23.70
C ARG A 41 -4.47 -3.29 -22.92
N ARG A 42 -5.20 -3.56 -21.84
CA ARG A 42 -5.97 -2.58 -21.10
C ARG A 42 -6.21 -3.13 -19.71
N ILE A 43 -6.17 -2.23 -18.74
CA ILE A 43 -6.72 -2.45 -17.41
C ILE A 43 -8.07 -1.78 -17.37
N GLN A 44 -9.08 -2.52 -16.93
CA GLN A 44 -10.45 -2.04 -16.87
C GLN A 44 -11.04 -2.37 -15.50
N LEU A 45 -11.54 -1.32 -14.85
CA LEU A 45 -12.23 -1.36 -13.56
C LEU A 45 -13.63 -0.79 -13.76
N GLU A 46 -14.65 -1.47 -13.23
CA GLU A 46 -16.03 -1.02 -13.32
C GLU A 46 -16.70 -1.10 -11.96
N ASP A 47 -17.39 -0.03 -11.59
CA ASP A 47 -18.26 0.05 -10.42
C ASP A 47 -19.56 0.77 -10.81
N GLN A 48 -20.44 1.01 -9.83
CA GLN A 48 -21.71 1.71 -10.03
C GLN A 48 -21.58 3.17 -10.51
N TYR A 49 -20.38 3.76 -10.44
CA TYR A 49 -20.09 5.12 -10.90
C TYR A 49 -19.49 5.15 -12.31
N GLY A 50 -19.31 3.97 -12.92
CA GLY A 50 -18.94 3.80 -14.32
C GLY A 50 -17.53 3.27 -14.53
N LEU A 51 -17.23 3.06 -15.80
CA LEU A 51 -15.98 2.46 -16.26
C LEU A 51 -14.77 3.38 -16.05
N VAL A 52 -13.71 2.83 -15.47
CA VAL A 52 -12.39 3.43 -15.43
C VAL A 52 -11.44 2.50 -16.18
N ALA A 53 -10.78 3.02 -17.21
CA ALA A 53 -9.86 2.24 -18.02
C ALA A 53 -8.61 3.04 -18.36
N ALA A 54 -7.47 2.36 -18.36
CA ALA A 54 -6.22 2.87 -18.92
C ALA A 54 -5.68 1.88 -19.95
N LEU A 55 -5.19 2.41 -21.07
CA LEU A 55 -4.34 1.64 -21.96
C LEU A 55 -3.01 1.44 -21.25
N SER A 56 -2.58 0.19 -21.14
CA SER A 56 -1.22 -0.09 -20.70
C SER A 56 -0.27 0.31 -21.83
N PRO A 57 0.89 0.94 -21.56
CA PRO A 57 1.93 1.04 -22.58
C PRO A 57 2.26 -0.36 -23.08
N GLU A 58 2.40 -0.53 -24.41
CA GLU A 58 2.72 -1.82 -25.03
C GLU A 58 4.09 -2.31 -24.53
N THR A 59 4.07 -3.05 -23.43
CA THR A 59 5.26 -3.59 -22.79
C THR A 59 5.08 -5.09 -22.71
N ALA A 60 6.07 -5.82 -23.24
CA ALA A 60 6.09 -7.26 -23.16
C ALA A 60 6.50 -7.69 -21.74
N LEU A 61 5.66 -8.53 -21.15
CA LEU A 61 5.85 -9.23 -19.89
C LEU A 61 6.41 -10.62 -20.20
N PRO A 62 7.73 -10.87 -20.10
CA PRO A 62 8.27 -12.21 -20.26
C PRO A 62 7.76 -13.11 -19.14
N LEU A 63 7.15 -14.24 -19.47
CA LEU A 63 6.43 -15.05 -18.47
C LEU A 63 7.35 -16.01 -17.70
N ARG A 64 8.51 -16.34 -18.26
CA ARG A 64 9.49 -17.25 -17.66
C ARG A 64 10.55 -16.54 -16.82
N ALA A 65 10.95 -15.34 -17.23
CA ALA A 65 11.97 -14.54 -16.57
C ALA A 65 11.36 -13.59 -15.54
N PHE A 66 12.08 -13.32 -14.45
CA PHE A 66 11.62 -12.36 -13.45
C PHE A 66 11.60 -10.95 -13.98
N THR A 67 10.39 -10.39 -14.11
CA THR A 67 10.20 -8.96 -14.29
C THR A 67 9.07 -8.44 -13.43
N SER A 68 9.20 -7.16 -13.06
CA SER A 68 8.19 -6.38 -12.38
C SER A 68 7.86 -5.18 -13.25
N GLN A 69 6.59 -5.02 -13.59
CA GLN A 69 6.10 -3.89 -14.38
C GLN A 69 4.84 -3.32 -13.74
N ILE A 70 4.74 -2.00 -13.73
CA ILE A 70 3.58 -1.29 -13.19
C ILE A 70 2.82 -0.63 -14.31
N ALA A 71 1.53 -0.90 -14.36
CA ALA A 71 0.57 -0.09 -15.07
C ALA A 71 -0.38 0.55 -14.05
N ALA A 72 -0.85 1.76 -14.33
CA ALA A 72 -1.66 2.50 -13.37
C ALA A 72 -2.83 3.21 -14.03
N VAL A 73 -3.88 3.40 -13.25
CA VAL A 73 -5.08 4.12 -13.65
C VAL A 73 -5.48 5.10 -12.55
N ASP A 74 -5.75 6.34 -12.95
CA ASP A 74 -6.26 7.36 -12.04
C ASP A 74 -7.80 7.25 -12.00
N VAL A 75 -8.34 7.06 -10.80
CA VAL A 75 -9.75 6.90 -10.52
C VAL A 75 -10.33 8.25 -10.09
N PRO A 76 -11.28 8.85 -10.84
CA PRO A 76 -11.80 10.16 -10.53
C PRO A 76 -12.80 10.14 -9.35
N PHE A 77 -12.69 11.16 -8.50
CA PHE A 77 -13.62 11.51 -7.43
C PHE A 77 -14.20 12.90 -7.70
N SER A 78 -15.53 12.99 -7.79
CA SER A 78 -16.28 14.25 -7.91
C SER A 78 -16.87 14.65 -6.56
N SER A 79 -16.97 15.95 -6.31
CA SER A 79 -17.58 16.51 -5.10
C SER A 79 -19.12 16.40 -5.07
N THR A 80 -19.76 15.97 -6.17
CA THR A 80 -21.22 16.00 -6.33
C THR A 80 -21.87 14.63 -6.34
N THR A 81 -21.14 13.56 -6.65
CA THR A 81 -21.73 12.22 -6.85
C THR A 81 -20.87 11.07 -6.36
N ASN A 82 -19.59 11.29 -6.02
CA ASN A 82 -18.68 10.18 -5.76
C ASN A 82 -18.49 9.91 -4.26
N PRO A 83 -18.36 8.63 -3.88
CA PRO A 83 -18.21 8.19 -2.50
C PRO A 83 -16.81 8.53 -1.96
N ASN A 84 -16.64 8.45 -0.64
CA ASN A 84 -15.36 8.68 0.04
C ASN A 84 -14.27 7.67 -0.34
N SER A 85 -14.66 6.54 -0.93
CA SER A 85 -13.79 5.55 -1.56
C SER A 85 -14.59 4.78 -2.61
N ARG A 86 -13.93 4.28 -3.65
CA ARG A 86 -14.55 3.47 -4.71
C ARG A 86 -14.07 2.03 -4.60
N LEU A 87 -15.00 1.07 -4.61
CA LEU A 87 -14.71 -0.35 -4.56
C LEU A 87 -15.00 -0.98 -5.92
N PHE A 88 -14.03 -1.70 -6.45
CA PHE A 88 -14.16 -2.50 -7.66
C PHE A 88 -14.09 -3.98 -7.28
N GLU A 89 -15.15 -4.72 -7.62
CA GLU A 89 -15.33 -6.12 -7.21
C GLU A 89 -14.86 -7.13 -8.28
N SER A 90 -14.39 -6.63 -9.42
CA SER A 90 -13.96 -7.42 -10.56
C SER A 90 -12.76 -6.77 -11.24
N LEU A 91 -11.84 -7.62 -11.68
CA LEU A 91 -10.72 -7.25 -12.53
C LEU A 91 -10.81 -8.04 -13.84
N GLU A 92 -10.94 -7.34 -14.97
CA GLU A 92 -10.81 -7.96 -16.29
C GLU A 92 -9.33 -7.97 -16.71
N LEU A 93 -8.80 -9.17 -16.97
CA LEU A 93 -7.48 -9.36 -17.54
C LEU A 93 -7.61 -9.52 -19.05
N SER A 94 -7.07 -8.55 -19.80
CA SER A 94 -7.14 -8.51 -21.26
C SER A 94 -5.75 -8.35 -21.87
N PHE A 95 -5.37 -9.32 -22.70
CA PHE A 95 -4.10 -9.35 -23.40
C PHE A 95 -4.25 -8.86 -24.84
N LEU A 96 -3.29 -8.07 -25.31
CA LEU A 96 -3.27 -7.53 -26.67
C LEU A 96 -2.75 -8.58 -27.64
N LYS A 97 -1.66 -9.24 -27.26
CA LYS A 97 -0.93 -10.23 -28.07
C LYS A 97 0.03 -11.01 -27.19
N PHE A 98 0.41 -12.17 -27.69
CA PHE A 98 1.50 -12.98 -27.13
C PHE A 98 2.63 -13.09 -28.14
N TYR A 99 3.84 -13.32 -27.65
CA TYR A 99 5.00 -13.61 -28.44
C TYR A 99 5.63 -14.90 -27.96
N ARG A 100 6.06 -15.74 -28.90
CA ARG A 100 6.91 -16.89 -28.64
C ARG A 100 8.32 -16.59 -29.13
N GLU A 101 9.30 -16.71 -28.25
CA GLU A 101 10.71 -16.58 -28.59
C GLU A 101 11.14 -17.74 -29.51
N GLU A 102 11.92 -17.43 -30.55
CA GLU A 102 12.42 -18.41 -31.52
C GLU A 102 13.93 -18.58 -31.37
N ASP A 103 14.48 -19.73 -31.78
CA ASP A 103 15.92 -20.02 -31.71
C ASP A 103 16.76 -19.02 -32.54
N SER A 104 16.15 -18.42 -33.56
CA SER A 104 16.74 -17.35 -34.37
C SER A 104 15.65 -16.51 -35.02
N GLY A 105 15.90 -15.20 -35.18
CA GLY A 105 14.96 -14.28 -35.81
C GLY A 105 14.03 -13.56 -34.82
N PRO A 106 13.04 -12.82 -35.33
CA PRO A 106 12.09 -12.10 -34.47
C PRO A 106 11.10 -13.08 -33.80
N PRO A 107 10.55 -12.72 -32.62
CA PRO A 107 9.53 -13.54 -31.95
C PRO A 107 8.28 -13.75 -32.81
N THR A 108 7.70 -14.95 -32.74
CA THR A 108 6.46 -15.30 -33.44
C THR A 108 5.25 -14.75 -32.69
N PRO A 109 4.39 -13.92 -33.32
CA PRO A 109 3.17 -13.44 -32.67
C PRO A 109 2.15 -14.58 -32.56
N LEU A 110 1.48 -14.64 -31.41
CA LEU A 110 0.39 -15.57 -31.11
C LEU A 110 -0.89 -14.81 -30.77
N ASN A 111 -2.03 -15.43 -31.06
CA ASN A 111 -3.34 -14.89 -30.67
C ASN A 111 -3.51 -14.99 -29.14
N PRO A 112 -3.96 -13.92 -28.49
CA PRO A 112 -4.20 -13.94 -27.05
C PRO A 112 -5.42 -14.83 -26.72
N PRO A 113 -5.49 -15.36 -25.48
CA PRO A 113 -6.70 -16.00 -24.98
C PRO A 113 -7.85 -14.98 -24.89
N THR A 114 -9.08 -15.47 -24.88
CA THR A 114 -10.26 -14.65 -24.60
C THR A 114 -10.11 -13.95 -23.24
N PRO A 115 -10.47 -12.65 -23.10
CA PRO A 115 -10.45 -11.96 -21.81
C PRO A 115 -11.23 -12.70 -20.73
N ARG A 116 -10.75 -12.62 -19.50
CA ARG A 116 -11.36 -13.25 -18.32
C ARG A 116 -11.49 -12.23 -17.20
N SER A 117 -12.57 -12.33 -16.44
CA SER A 117 -12.81 -11.49 -15.27
C SER A 117 -12.67 -12.31 -14.00
N PHE A 118 -11.97 -11.76 -13.01
CA PHE A 118 -11.72 -12.40 -11.73
C PHE A 118 -12.35 -11.60 -10.60
N PRO A 119 -12.86 -12.27 -9.56
CA PRO A 119 -13.25 -11.60 -8.32
C PRO A 119 -12.05 -10.82 -7.76
N ALA A 120 -12.28 -9.54 -7.48
CA ALA A 120 -11.27 -8.66 -6.93
C ALA A 120 -11.87 -7.82 -5.81
N ARG A 121 -11.04 -7.26 -4.95
CA ARG A 121 -11.45 -6.29 -3.93
C ARG A 121 -10.51 -5.10 -3.97
N ILE A 122 -10.67 -4.29 -5.01
CA ILE A 122 -9.80 -3.16 -5.28
C ILE A 122 -10.49 -1.91 -4.75
N ARG A 123 -10.03 -1.39 -3.60
CA ARG A 123 -10.54 -0.12 -3.10
C ARG A 123 -9.56 1.00 -3.39
N VAL A 124 -10.06 2.05 -4.01
CA VAL A 124 -9.29 3.26 -4.30
C VAL A 124 -9.79 4.38 -3.41
N LEU A 125 -8.85 5.07 -2.77
CA LEU A 125 -9.11 6.22 -1.92
C LEU A 125 -8.58 7.51 -2.58
N PRO A 126 -9.29 8.64 -2.45
CA PRO A 126 -8.86 9.90 -3.03
C PRO A 126 -7.51 10.36 -2.45
N GLY A 127 -6.56 10.68 -3.32
CA GLY A 127 -5.21 11.15 -2.96
C GLY A 127 -4.21 10.07 -2.53
N ARG A 128 -4.62 8.80 -2.57
CA ARG A 128 -3.85 7.63 -2.13
C ARG A 128 -3.46 6.74 -3.31
N ASN A 129 -2.46 5.88 -3.10
CA ASN A 129 -2.10 4.83 -4.05
C ASN A 129 -2.51 3.47 -3.50
N THR A 130 -3.28 2.74 -4.29
CA THR A 130 -3.61 1.34 -4.05
C THR A 130 -2.84 0.50 -5.04
N SER A 131 -2.13 -0.54 -4.59
CA SER A 131 -1.53 -1.54 -5.46
C SER A 131 -2.36 -2.81 -5.52
N VAL A 132 -2.33 -3.45 -6.68
CA VAL A 132 -2.95 -4.74 -7.00
C VAL A 132 -1.84 -5.63 -7.57
N PRO A 133 -1.20 -6.48 -6.74
CA PRO A 133 -0.19 -7.41 -7.22
C PRO A 133 -0.85 -8.51 -8.07
N ILE A 134 -0.28 -8.78 -9.24
CA ILE A 134 -0.73 -9.82 -10.16
C ILE A 134 0.48 -10.65 -10.58
N LEU A 135 0.49 -11.92 -10.19
CA LEU A 135 1.48 -12.90 -10.58
C LEU A 135 1.06 -13.55 -11.90
N LEU A 136 1.95 -13.54 -12.89
CA LEU A 136 1.78 -14.17 -14.20
C LEU A 136 3.01 -15.01 -14.53
N ASN A 137 2.84 -16.29 -14.85
CA ASN A 137 3.98 -17.12 -15.26
C ASN A 137 3.63 -18.03 -16.43
N ASP A 138 4.63 -18.70 -16.99
CA ASP A 138 4.50 -19.64 -18.10
C ASP A 138 3.72 -20.93 -17.75
N ALA A 139 3.45 -21.25 -16.49
CA ALA A 139 2.51 -22.34 -16.15
C ALA A 139 1.04 -21.96 -16.39
N MET A 140 0.74 -20.65 -16.44
CA MET A 140 -0.61 -20.14 -16.72
C MET A 140 -0.93 -20.11 -18.21
N PHE A 141 0.06 -20.26 -19.09
CA PHE A 141 -0.10 -20.06 -20.53
C PHE A 141 0.56 -21.18 -21.32
N THR A 142 -0.18 -21.77 -22.25
CA THR A 142 0.36 -22.82 -23.13
C THR A 142 0.04 -22.50 -24.58
N ASP A 143 1.03 -22.66 -25.46
CA ASP A 143 0.82 -22.66 -26.91
C ASP A 143 0.53 -24.10 -27.34
N ASP A 144 -0.69 -24.36 -27.81
CA ASP A 144 -1.12 -25.69 -28.27
C ASP A 144 -0.68 -26.00 -29.72
N GLY A 145 0.10 -25.10 -30.34
CA GLY A 145 0.56 -25.20 -31.72
C GLY A 145 -0.47 -24.74 -32.75
N SER A 146 -1.66 -24.30 -32.34
CA SER A 146 -2.68 -23.72 -33.22
C SER A 146 -2.46 -22.23 -33.51
N GLY A 147 -1.44 -21.62 -32.90
CA GLY A 147 -1.20 -20.18 -32.98
C GLY A 147 -2.05 -19.37 -31.99
N THR A 148 -2.73 -20.02 -31.05
CA THR A 148 -3.51 -19.39 -29.98
C THR A 148 -2.98 -19.84 -28.62
N VAL A 149 -2.84 -18.90 -27.69
CA VAL A 149 -2.43 -19.21 -26.32
C VAL A 149 -3.65 -19.65 -25.52
N GLN A 150 -3.55 -20.82 -24.90
CA GLN A 150 -4.48 -21.33 -23.90
C GLN A 150 -4.13 -20.77 -22.52
N PHE A 151 -5.15 -20.42 -21.74
CA PHE A 151 -5.00 -19.84 -20.41
C PHE A 151 -5.50 -20.81 -19.34
N ASN A 152 -4.61 -21.17 -18.41
CA ASN A 152 -4.92 -22.01 -17.26
C ASN A 152 -5.45 -21.13 -16.12
N GLU A 153 -6.77 -21.05 -16.04
CA GLU A 153 -7.48 -20.24 -15.05
C GLU A 153 -7.25 -20.74 -13.61
N ASP A 154 -7.15 -22.06 -13.42
CA ASP A 154 -6.97 -22.65 -12.10
C ASP A 154 -5.61 -22.29 -11.50
N GLU A 155 -4.55 -22.32 -12.32
CA GLU A 155 -3.21 -21.90 -11.92
C GLU A 155 -3.16 -20.40 -11.59
N PHE A 156 -3.83 -19.57 -12.39
CA PHE A 156 -3.94 -18.14 -12.10
C PHE A 156 -4.65 -17.89 -10.77
N ARG A 157 -5.80 -18.55 -10.55
CA ARG A 157 -6.58 -18.42 -9.32
C ARG A 157 -5.79 -18.86 -8.10
N PHE A 158 -5.09 -19.99 -8.21
CA PHE A 158 -4.24 -20.52 -7.14
C PHE A 158 -3.17 -19.53 -6.69
N ARG A 159 -2.59 -18.75 -7.61
CA ARG A 159 -1.51 -17.79 -7.29
C ARG A 159 -1.96 -16.38 -6.94
N ASN A 160 -3.15 -15.96 -7.36
CA ASN A 160 -3.57 -14.57 -7.27
C ASN A 160 -4.76 -14.33 -6.34
N LEU A 161 -5.56 -15.36 -6.03
CA LEU A 161 -6.66 -15.20 -5.08
C LEU A 161 -6.16 -15.43 -3.66
N SER A 162 -6.57 -14.58 -2.73
CA SER A 162 -6.35 -14.81 -1.31
C SER A 162 -7.21 -15.98 -0.80
N ASP A 163 -7.02 -16.34 0.47
CA ASP A 163 -7.85 -17.29 1.21
C ASP A 163 -9.35 -16.94 1.18
N LYS A 164 -9.68 -15.68 0.91
CA LYS A 164 -11.05 -15.16 0.78
C LYS A 164 -11.62 -15.28 -0.64
N GLY A 165 -10.83 -15.75 -1.61
CA GLY A 165 -11.28 -16.06 -2.98
C GLY A 165 -11.35 -14.87 -3.93
N TYR A 166 -10.65 -13.76 -3.63
CA TYR A 166 -10.54 -12.59 -4.50
C TYR A 166 -9.10 -12.06 -4.54
N ILE A 167 -8.79 -11.29 -5.58
CA ILE A 167 -7.54 -10.54 -5.67
C ILE A 167 -7.61 -9.37 -4.68
N ASP A 168 -6.71 -9.35 -3.71
CA ASP A 168 -6.61 -8.28 -2.72
C ASP A 168 -5.82 -7.08 -3.24
N SER A 169 -6.10 -5.92 -2.67
CA SER A 169 -5.39 -4.68 -2.92
C SER A 169 -4.90 -4.08 -1.61
N PHE A 170 -3.86 -3.25 -1.65
CA PHE A 170 -3.22 -2.68 -0.47
C PHE A 170 -2.79 -1.24 -0.72
N LEU A 171 -2.80 -0.40 0.30
CA LEU A 171 -2.27 0.95 0.25
C LEU A 171 -0.74 0.94 0.27
N THR A 172 -0.14 1.47 -0.79
CA THR A 172 1.33 1.48 -0.97
C THR A 172 1.96 2.84 -0.79
N ASP A 173 1.18 3.88 -0.52
CA ASP A 173 1.70 5.20 -0.19
C ASP A 173 1.89 5.37 1.31
N PHE A 174 3.13 5.22 1.76
CA PHE A 174 3.49 5.41 3.16
C PHE A 174 3.60 6.89 3.53
N VAL A 175 3.17 7.21 4.75
CA VAL A 175 3.54 8.45 5.45
C VAL A 175 4.67 8.14 6.42
N ALA A 176 5.80 8.81 6.22
CA ALA A 176 7.02 8.62 6.98
C ALA A 176 7.12 9.62 8.13
N PHE A 177 7.53 9.12 9.30
CA PHE A 177 7.79 9.90 10.50
C PHE A 177 9.24 9.73 10.93
N ASP A 178 9.92 10.84 11.19
CA ASP A 178 11.33 10.86 11.61
C ASP A 178 11.44 10.62 13.13
N LEU A 179 12.04 9.50 13.49
CA LEU A 179 12.29 9.06 14.86
C LEU A 179 13.69 9.44 15.36
N SER A 180 14.50 10.12 14.55
CA SER A 180 15.87 10.50 14.92
C SER A 180 15.98 11.44 16.12
N GLY A 181 14.85 12.03 16.55
CA GLY A 181 14.73 12.79 17.79
C GLY A 181 14.58 11.96 19.07
N LEU A 182 14.18 10.69 18.97
CA LEU A 182 14.01 9.79 20.11
C LEU A 182 15.36 9.25 20.59
N ALA A 183 15.51 8.81 21.84
CA ALA A 183 16.69 8.05 22.22
C ALA A 183 16.72 6.69 21.48
N ASN A 184 17.90 6.11 21.23
CA ASN A 184 17.99 4.81 20.56
C ASN A 184 17.18 3.72 21.26
N THR A 185 17.14 3.73 22.61
CA THR A 185 16.35 2.79 23.41
C THR A 185 14.83 2.92 23.24
N ASP A 186 14.37 4.05 22.69
CA ASP A 186 12.96 4.35 22.43
C ASP A 186 12.62 4.20 20.93
N ARG A 187 13.56 3.68 20.12
CA ARG A 187 13.35 3.38 18.70
C ARG A 187 13.26 1.87 18.51
N PRO A 188 12.43 1.39 17.55
CA PRO A 188 12.38 -0.02 17.24
C PRO A 188 13.68 -0.47 16.59
N GLN A 189 14.00 -1.75 16.74
CA GLN A 189 15.20 -2.36 16.19
C GLN A 189 14.85 -3.14 14.92
N LEU A 190 15.62 -2.94 13.86
CA LEU A 190 15.53 -3.70 12.62
C LEU A 190 16.07 -5.12 12.79
N SER A 191 15.75 -6.01 11.85
CA SER A 191 16.30 -7.37 11.81
C SER A 191 17.84 -7.39 11.70
N THR A 192 18.45 -6.32 11.19
CA THR A 192 19.91 -6.13 11.13
C THR A 192 20.55 -5.74 12.46
N GLY A 193 19.74 -5.45 13.49
CA GLY A 193 20.19 -4.96 14.79
C GLY A 193 20.36 -3.43 14.88
N GLU A 194 20.19 -2.70 13.78
CA GLU A 194 20.21 -1.23 13.78
C GLU A 194 18.91 -0.65 14.37
N PHE A 195 18.98 0.55 14.95
CA PHE A 195 17.78 1.26 15.39
C PHE A 195 17.13 2.02 14.23
N ALA A 196 15.80 1.97 14.16
CA ALA A 196 15.06 2.65 13.12
C ALA A 196 15.07 4.17 13.32
N ASN A 197 15.47 4.90 12.28
CA ASN A 197 15.37 6.35 12.22
C ASN A 197 14.02 6.81 11.70
N ARG A 198 13.23 5.93 11.09
CA ARG A 198 11.89 6.25 10.58
C ARG A 198 10.92 5.11 10.74
N VAL A 199 9.65 5.46 10.94
CA VAL A 199 8.49 4.58 10.82
C VAL A 199 7.59 5.09 9.68
N TYR A 200 6.97 4.16 8.98
CA TYR A 200 6.16 4.36 7.79
C TYR A 200 4.80 3.73 8.04
N MET A 201 3.73 4.47 7.78
CA MET A 201 2.36 3.98 7.99
C MET A 201 1.50 4.26 6.76
N SER A 202 0.80 3.25 6.26
CA SER A 202 -0.15 3.42 5.14
C SER A 202 -1.61 3.27 5.59
N GLY A 203 -1.85 2.62 6.72
CA GLY A 203 -3.16 2.16 7.16
C GLY A 203 -3.34 0.65 6.97
N ASP A 204 -2.67 0.04 5.99
CA ASP A 204 -2.69 -1.42 5.79
C ASP A 204 -1.41 -2.10 6.28
N ASN A 205 -0.28 -1.40 6.12
CA ASN A 205 1.04 -1.90 6.46
C ASN A 205 1.81 -0.85 7.27
N ILE A 206 2.78 -1.35 8.04
CA ILE A 206 3.77 -0.54 8.76
C ILE A 206 5.15 -0.99 8.31
N ALA A 207 6.04 -0.03 8.05
CA ALA A 207 7.44 -0.30 7.78
C ALA A 207 8.37 0.53 8.68
N ILE A 208 9.61 0.08 8.85
CA ILE A 208 10.66 0.77 9.58
C ILE A 208 11.94 0.82 8.76
N SER A 209 12.81 1.79 9.06
CA SER A 209 14.09 1.89 8.36
C SER A 209 15.20 2.53 9.18
N ALA A 210 16.44 2.16 8.89
CA ALA A 210 17.63 2.77 9.49
C ALA A 210 17.98 4.15 8.88
N GLY A 211 17.33 4.57 7.78
CA GLY A 211 17.64 5.83 7.11
C GLY A 211 16.52 6.32 6.20
N GLY A 212 16.56 7.59 5.77
CA GLY A 212 15.46 8.20 5.01
C GLY A 212 15.48 8.02 3.50
N GLN A 213 16.63 7.71 2.90
CA GLN A 213 16.80 7.56 1.43
C GLN A 213 17.76 6.42 1.05
N SER A 214 18.32 5.74 2.05
CA SER A 214 19.29 4.65 1.93
C SER A 214 19.32 3.86 3.23
N GLY A 215 19.92 2.66 3.20
CA GLY A 215 19.99 1.76 4.36
C GLY A 215 18.85 0.76 4.38
N SER A 216 18.79 -0.03 5.45
CA SER A 216 17.81 -1.09 5.63
C SER A 216 16.39 -0.54 5.72
N PHE A 217 15.48 -1.18 5.00
CA PHE A 217 14.04 -0.91 4.99
C PHE A 217 13.30 -2.23 5.16
N GLU A 218 12.34 -2.27 6.07
CA GLU A 218 11.65 -3.50 6.47
C GLU A 218 10.17 -3.21 6.63
N GLU A 219 9.32 -3.84 5.82
CA GLU A 219 7.87 -3.89 6.08
C GLU A 219 7.61 -4.98 7.12
N LEU A 220 6.91 -4.60 8.18
CA LEU A 220 6.56 -5.50 9.27
C LEU A 220 5.43 -6.42 8.82
N THR A 221 5.54 -7.70 9.16
CA THR A 221 4.47 -8.67 8.95
C THR A 221 3.84 -9.04 10.29
N ALA A 222 2.76 -9.82 10.27
CA ALA A 222 2.16 -10.36 11.48
C ALA A 222 3.16 -11.21 12.30
N ASP A 223 4.16 -11.79 11.64
CA ASP A 223 5.32 -12.40 12.28
C ASP A 223 6.50 -11.43 12.23
N ALA A 224 6.72 -10.73 13.34
CA ALA A 224 7.81 -9.77 13.47
C ALA A 224 9.22 -10.39 13.28
N SER A 225 9.36 -11.71 13.39
CA SER A 225 10.62 -12.39 13.09
C SER A 225 10.90 -12.54 11.59
N GLN A 226 9.90 -12.26 10.74
CA GLN A 226 9.96 -12.36 9.28
C GLN A 226 9.49 -11.07 8.61
N PRO A 227 10.22 -9.95 8.75
CA PRO A 227 9.91 -8.75 8.00
C PRO A 227 10.20 -8.95 6.51
N ILE A 228 9.45 -8.24 5.66
CA ILE A 228 9.72 -8.17 4.23
C ILE A 228 10.78 -7.10 4.00
N ILE A 229 11.98 -7.54 3.62
CA ILE A 229 13.10 -6.61 3.37
C ILE A 229 12.85 -5.87 2.06
N GLY A 230 12.96 -4.55 2.12
CA GLY A 230 12.91 -3.68 0.97
C GLY A 230 14.20 -2.91 0.73
N ALA A 231 14.20 -2.20 -0.39
CA ALA A 231 15.24 -1.28 -0.77
C ALA A 231 14.62 0.06 -1.18
N TYR A 232 15.30 1.14 -0.84
CA TYR A 232 14.96 2.46 -1.33
C TYR A 232 15.19 2.54 -2.84
N GLY A 233 14.20 3.09 -3.53
CA GLY A 233 14.32 3.50 -4.92
C GLY A 233 14.52 5.01 -5.04
N PRO A 234 14.89 5.48 -6.25
CA PRO A 234 15.11 6.89 -6.50
C PRO A 234 13.83 7.72 -6.29
N GLN A 235 14.02 9.03 -6.18
CA GLN A 235 12.93 9.99 -6.15
C GLN A 235 12.00 9.82 -7.36
N ASN A 236 10.69 9.81 -7.14
CA ASN A 236 9.73 9.78 -8.24
C ASN A 236 9.35 11.21 -8.65
N LEU A 237 10.11 11.76 -9.60
CA LEU A 237 9.92 13.15 -10.08
C LEU A 237 8.53 13.40 -10.67
N LEU A 238 7.89 12.38 -11.26
CA LEU A 238 6.54 12.50 -11.82
C LEU A 238 5.46 12.66 -10.75
N ARG A 239 5.75 12.22 -9.51
CA ARG A 239 4.80 12.24 -8.39
C ARG A 239 5.16 13.23 -7.31
N ASN A 240 6.26 13.95 -7.50
CA ASN A 240 6.82 14.87 -6.51
C ASN A 240 6.95 14.22 -5.11
N THR A 241 7.29 12.92 -5.07
CA THR A 241 7.49 12.20 -3.81
C THR A 241 8.98 12.16 -3.47
N PRO A 242 9.35 12.31 -2.19
CA PRO A 242 10.75 12.30 -1.78
C PRO A 242 11.45 10.96 -2.04
N GLY A 243 10.73 9.85 -2.12
CA GLY A 243 11.31 8.57 -2.53
C GLY A 243 10.30 7.50 -2.94
N THR A 244 10.85 6.38 -3.41
CA THR A 244 10.14 5.12 -3.68
C THR A 244 10.75 4.01 -2.82
N TYR A 245 10.04 2.89 -2.70
CA TYR A 245 10.57 1.67 -2.10
C TYR A 245 10.13 0.47 -2.92
N ASN A 246 10.94 -0.58 -2.90
CA ASN A 246 10.61 -1.89 -3.43
C ASN A 246 10.75 -2.90 -2.31
N LEU A 247 9.72 -3.71 -2.08
CA LEU A 247 9.79 -4.86 -1.19
C LEU A 247 10.21 -6.10 -1.96
N THR A 248 10.97 -6.96 -1.31
CA THR A 248 11.42 -8.22 -1.91
C THR A 248 11.00 -9.39 -1.05
N GLN A 249 10.42 -10.41 -1.69
CA GLN A 249 10.09 -11.68 -1.05
C GLN A 249 10.96 -12.78 -1.65
N ILE A 250 11.09 -13.88 -0.91
CA ILE A 250 11.75 -15.07 -1.43
C ILE A 250 10.99 -15.55 -2.66
N ASP A 251 11.74 -15.92 -3.69
CA ASP A 251 11.18 -16.58 -4.85
C ASP A 251 10.53 -17.91 -4.41
N PRO A 252 9.20 -18.08 -4.56
CA PRO A 252 8.51 -19.29 -4.14
C PRO A 252 8.93 -20.53 -4.95
N THR A 253 9.65 -20.35 -6.06
CA THR A 253 10.20 -21.44 -6.88
C THR A 253 11.65 -21.79 -6.53
N ASP A 254 12.33 -20.95 -5.75
CA ASP A 254 13.69 -21.22 -5.27
C ASP A 254 13.67 -22.04 -3.98
N LEU A 255 13.91 -23.35 -4.12
CA LEU A 255 14.01 -24.29 -3.01
C LEU A 255 15.23 -24.03 -2.09
N THR A 256 16.17 -23.17 -2.49
CA THR A 256 17.29 -22.74 -1.66
C THR A 256 16.99 -21.49 -0.83
N PHE A 257 15.85 -20.84 -1.07
CA PHE A 257 15.39 -19.62 -0.39
C PHE A 257 16.39 -18.45 -0.46
N MET A 258 17.27 -18.42 -1.47
CA MET A 258 18.29 -17.38 -1.64
C MET A 258 17.86 -16.30 -2.62
N ALA A 259 17.16 -16.67 -3.69
CA ALA A 259 16.65 -15.75 -4.68
C ALA A 259 15.48 -14.95 -4.10
N ARG A 260 15.50 -13.64 -4.37
CA ARG A 260 14.42 -12.72 -3.99
C ARG A 260 13.87 -12.02 -5.22
N ILE A 261 12.56 -11.80 -5.22
CA ILE A 261 11.83 -11.12 -6.27
C ILE A 261 11.12 -9.90 -5.68
N THR A 262 10.95 -8.85 -6.48
CA THR A 262 10.13 -7.71 -6.06
C THR A 262 8.70 -8.19 -5.83
N SER A 263 8.17 -8.02 -4.61
CA SER A 263 6.79 -8.37 -4.27
C SER A 263 5.86 -7.17 -4.32
N LEU A 264 6.39 -5.98 -4.02
CA LEU A 264 5.63 -4.74 -3.97
C LEU A 264 6.53 -3.56 -4.32
N GLN A 265 5.96 -2.51 -4.90
CA GLN A 265 6.61 -1.21 -5.04
C GLN A 265 5.62 -0.12 -4.62
N GLY A 266 6.14 0.92 -3.98
CA GLY A 266 5.34 2.06 -3.58
C GLY A 266 6.12 3.36 -3.47
N ILE A 267 5.42 4.37 -2.96
CA ILE A 267 5.96 5.69 -2.68
C ILE A 267 5.92 5.96 -1.18
N TRP A 268 6.76 6.86 -0.71
CA TRP A 268 6.60 7.40 0.64
C TRP A 268 6.70 8.91 0.62
N ARG A 269 6.06 9.55 1.59
CA ARG A 269 6.00 11.01 1.77
C ARG A 269 6.26 11.33 3.24
N ASP A 270 7.06 12.35 3.53
CA ASP A 270 7.22 12.81 4.91
C ASP A 270 5.88 13.36 5.44
N TYR A 271 5.55 13.08 6.69
CA TYR A 271 4.28 13.51 7.29
C TYR A 271 4.04 15.03 7.19
N THR A 272 5.12 15.82 7.26
CA THR A 272 5.09 17.29 7.12
C THR A 272 4.72 17.79 5.72
N THR A 273 4.81 16.94 4.70
CA THR A 273 4.45 17.30 3.31
C THR A 273 2.96 17.06 3.03
N VAL A 274 2.34 16.14 3.77
CA VAL A 274 0.95 15.73 3.57
C VAL A 274 0.00 16.28 4.64
N LEU A 275 0.52 16.69 5.78
CA LEU A 275 -0.20 17.31 6.88
C LEU A 275 0.27 18.76 7.08
N THR A 276 -0.68 19.67 7.26
CA THR A 276 -0.45 21.10 7.53
C THR A 276 -1.10 21.51 8.84
N GLY A 277 -0.60 22.59 9.47
CA GLY A 277 -1.14 23.05 10.75
C GLY A 277 -0.88 22.12 11.93
N ILE A 278 0.12 21.24 11.79
CA ILE A 278 0.59 20.32 12.83
C ILE A 278 1.09 21.14 14.02
N GLY A 279 0.56 20.87 15.21
CA GLY A 279 0.95 21.41 16.50
C GLY A 279 1.88 20.48 17.28
N THR A 280 2.10 20.80 18.55
CA THR A 280 3.04 20.06 19.43
C THR A 280 2.58 18.63 19.70
N PHE A 281 1.27 18.38 19.83
CA PHE A 281 0.70 17.07 20.12
C PHE A 281 -0.37 16.76 19.08
N GLU A 282 -0.26 15.61 18.40
CA GLU A 282 -1.20 15.22 17.35
C GLU A 282 -1.59 13.75 17.42
N VAL A 283 -2.85 13.49 17.11
CA VAL A 283 -3.43 12.15 16.96
C VAL A 283 -3.89 11.99 15.52
N LEU A 284 -3.22 11.10 14.78
CA LEU A 284 -3.41 10.83 13.37
C LEU A 284 -3.97 9.43 13.20
N VAL A 285 -4.94 9.25 12.31
CA VAL A 285 -5.55 7.95 12.02
C VAL A 285 -5.39 7.66 10.53
N PHE A 286 -4.92 6.47 10.19
CA PHE A 286 -4.70 6.05 8.81
C PHE A 286 -5.79 5.09 8.36
N PRO A 287 -6.53 5.40 7.28
CA PRO A 287 -7.54 4.51 6.76
C PRO A 287 -6.91 3.27 6.13
N THR A 288 -7.50 2.09 6.35
CA THR A 288 -7.19 0.86 5.61
C THR A 288 -7.83 0.87 4.22
N VAL A 289 -7.35 0.03 3.30
CA VAL A 289 -8.00 -0.28 2.01
C VAL A 289 -9.38 -0.93 2.19
N GLN A 290 -9.68 -1.43 3.38
CA GLN A 290 -11.02 -1.92 3.69
C GLN A 290 -12.01 -0.78 3.94
N ASP A 291 -11.49 0.41 4.30
CA ASP A 291 -12.24 1.61 4.65
C ASP A 291 -13.35 1.34 5.69
N ASN A 292 -13.06 0.40 6.59
CA ASN A 292 -14.00 -0.11 7.59
C ASN A 292 -13.82 0.60 8.96
N ALA A 293 -14.28 -0.01 10.06
CA ALA A 293 -14.15 0.58 11.38
C ALA A 293 -12.73 0.52 11.96
N SER A 294 -11.92 -0.46 11.55
CA SER A 294 -10.60 -0.68 12.11
C SER A 294 -9.56 0.12 11.34
N GLN A 295 -8.81 0.94 12.06
CA GLN A 295 -7.84 1.87 11.50
C GLN A 295 -6.53 1.83 12.28
N GLU A 296 -5.44 2.21 11.64
CA GLU A 296 -4.17 2.45 12.33
C GLU A 296 -4.17 3.85 12.94
N MET A 297 -3.48 4.01 14.06
CA MET A 297 -3.34 5.29 14.76
C MET A 297 -1.86 5.59 15.02
N ALA A 298 -1.47 6.85 14.83
CA ALA A 298 -0.20 7.40 15.24
C ALA A 298 -0.45 8.58 16.19
N VAL A 299 0.26 8.61 17.32
CA VAL A 299 0.25 9.73 18.25
C VAL A 299 1.66 10.27 18.39
N ILE A 300 1.83 11.56 18.10
CA ILE A 300 3.13 12.20 18.10
C ILE A 300 3.16 13.39 19.06
N LEU A 301 4.27 13.52 19.78
CA LEU A 301 4.66 14.74 20.49
C LEU A 301 5.91 15.30 19.84
N ARG A 302 5.94 16.62 19.64
CA ARG A 302 7.04 17.35 19.03
C ARG A 302 7.56 18.44 19.94
N ASP A 303 8.83 18.77 19.82
CA ASP A 303 9.40 19.96 20.46
C ASP A 303 9.13 21.24 19.66
N GLY A 304 9.68 22.37 20.15
CA GLY A 304 9.55 23.67 19.49
C GLY A 304 10.22 23.78 18.11
N SER A 305 11.11 22.84 17.76
CA SER A 305 11.75 22.73 16.45
C SER A 305 10.98 21.84 15.47
N GLY A 306 9.94 21.14 15.95
CA GLY A 306 9.17 20.17 15.18
C GLY A 306 9.76 18.76 15.17
N THR A 307 10.77 18.50 15.99
CA THR A 307 11.38 17.18 16.17
C THR A 307 10.44 16.28 16.98
N ILE A 308 10.23 15.03 16.56
CA ILE A 308 9.40 14.08 17.30
C ILE A 308 10.16 13.60 18.54
N THR A 309 9.57 13.82 19.72
CA THR A 309 10.14 13.44 21.03
C THR A 309 9.39 12.31 21.72
N GLN A 310 8.18 12.00 21.26
CA GLN A 310 7.44 10.79 21.62
C GLN A 310 6.64 10.30 20.41
N PHE A 311 6.63 8.99 20.17
CA PHE A 311 5.82 8.38 19.12
C PHE A 311 5.14 7.13 19.67
N TYR A 312 3.84 7.06 19.45
CA TYR A 312 3.03 5.89 19.75
C TYR A 312 2.30 5.46 18.49
N PHE A 313 2.15 4.15 18.33
CA PHE A 313 1.40 3.54 17.23
C PHE A 313 0.30 2.64 17.82
N GLY A 314 -0.71 2.30 17.04
CA GLY A 314 -1.67 1.30 17.46
C GLY A 314 -2.90 1.30 16.59
N HIS A 315 -4.03 0.94 17.18
CA HIS A 315 -5.27 0.73 16.45
C HIS A 315 -6.42 1.49 17.07
N LEU A 316 -7.33 1.90 16.20
CA LEU A 316 -8.59 2.53 16.56
C LEU A 316 -9.74 1.78 15.91
N ASN A 317 -10.82 1.60 16.66
CA ASN A 317 -12.07 1.05 16.16
C ASN A 317 -13.17 2.12 16.25
N LEU A 318 -13.60 2.61 15.08
CA LEU A 318 -14.61 3.66 14.94
C LEU A 318 -16.00 3.23 15.43
N ASP A 319 -16.35 1.95 15.31
CA ASP A 319 -17.66 1.43 15.74
C ASP A 319 -17.72 1.22 17.24
N LEU A 320 -16.63 0.70 17.83
CA LEU A 320 -16.54 0.48 19.29
C LEU A 320 -16.25 1.78 20.06
N GLY A 321 -15.81 2.83 19.36
CA GLY A 321 -15.46 4.10 19.96
C GLY A 321 -14.23 4.02 20.87
N ARG A 322 -13.26 3.14 20.54
CA ARG A 322 -12.08 2.87 21.37
C ARG A 322 -10.80 2.85 20.55
N PHE A 323 -9.69 3.14 21.21
CA PHE A 323 -8.36 2.99 20.66
C PHE A 323 -7.40 2.44 21.71
N GLN A 324 -6.32 1.86 21.22
CA GLN A 324 -5.23 1.32 22.01
C GLN A 324 -3.92 1.62 21.29
N ILE A 325 -2.95 2.18 22.00
CA ILE A 325 -1.66 2.58 21.44
C ILE A 325 -0.50 2.17 22.34
N PHE A 326 0.65 1.93 21.71
CA PHE A 326 1.88 1.42 22.29
C PHE A 326 3.06 2.33 21.90
N PRO A 327 4.11 2.43 22.72
CA PRO A 327 5.33 3.13 22.34
C PRO A 327 5.92 2.55 21.04
N VAL A 328 6.45 3.40 20.15
CA VAL A 328 6.99 2.95 18.85
C VAL A 328 8.13 1.93 18.96
N LYS A 329 8.88 1.93 20.06
CA LYS A 329 9.91 0.94 20.33
C LYS A 329 9.39 -0.51 20.32
N ASP A 330 8.11 -0.69 20.64
CA ASP A 330 7.49 -2.00 20.82
C ASP A 330 6.80 -2.50 19.54
N ILE A 331 6.92 -1.77 18.42
CA ILE A 331 6.26 -2.08 17.14
C ILE A 331 6.67 -3.42 16.54
N VAL A 332 7.86 -3.90 16.87
CA VAL A 332 8.37 -5.21 16.42
C VAL A 332 8.06 -6.29 17.46
N ASN A 333 8.23 -6.01 18.75
CA ASN A 333 8.19 -7.04 19.79
C ASN A 333 6.84 -7.19 20.50
N ALA A 334 5.87 -6.31 20.20
CA ALA A 334 4.53 -6.30 20.77
C ALA A 334 4.51 -6.35 22.32
N ASP A 335 5.41 -5.60 22.97
CA ASP A 335 5.40 -5.41 24.43
C ASP A 335 4.24 -4.48 24.83
N ALA A 336 3.53 -4.83 25.90
CA ALA A 336 2.44 -4.03 26.47
C ALA A 336 2.95 -2.93 27.43
N THR A 337 4.25 -2.86 27.69
CA THR A 337 4.82 -1.88 28.61
C THR A 337 4.66 -0.45 28.11
N GLY A 338 3.86 0.35 28.83
CA GLY A 338 3.59 1.74 28.46
C GLY A 338 2.42 1.92 27.50
N GLU A 339 1.62 0.87 27.30
CA GLU A 339 0.33 0.91 26.60
C GLU A 339 -0.62 1.97 27.19
N LEU A 340 -1.34 2.64 26.30
CA LEU A 340 -2.38 3.61 26.62
C LEU A 340 -3.66 3.23 25.89
N ASP A 341 -4.80 3.21 26.60
CA ASP A 341 -6.11 3.09 25.96
C ASP A 341 -6.92 4.37 26.09
N GLY A 342 -7.88 4.50 25.19
CA GLY A 342 -8.84 5.57 25.26
C GLY A 342 -10.10 5.32 24.45
N THR A 343 -10.90 6.38 24.41
CA THR A 343 -12.17 6.41 23.71
C THR A 343 -12.18 7.50 22.66
N ILE A 344 -13.00 7.31 21.63
CA ILE A 344 -13.32 8.33 20.64
C ILE A 344 -14.81 8.62 20.60
N SER A 345 -15.15 9.84 20.21
CA SER A 345 -16.53 10.31 20.08
C SER A 345 -16.62 11.47 19.10
N ASN A 346 -17.84 12.00 18.90
CA ASN A 346 -18.10 13.18 18.07
C ASN A 346 -17.51 13.06 16.66
N LEU A 347 -17.71 11.90 16.02
CA LEU A 347 -17.20 11.64 14.67
C LEU A 347 -17.89 12.57 13.67
N VAL A 348 -17.09 13.22 12.83
CA VAL A 348 -17.58 14.18 11.83
C VAL A 348 -16.99 13.92 10.45
N LYS A 349 -17.76 14.29 9.43
CA LYS A 349 -17.35 14.28 8.03
C LYS A 349 -16.48 15.50 7.69
N GLY A 350 -15.99 15.55 6.45
CA GLY A 350 -15.18 16.66 5.95
C GLY A 350 -15.92 18.00 5.88
N ASP A 351 -17.25 17.99 5.78
CA ASP A 351 -18.11 19.18 5.84
C ASP A 351 -18.45 19.62 7.28
N GLY A 352 -17.95 18.89 8.29
CA GLY A 352 -18.21 19.14 9.70
C GLY A 352 -19.53 18.56 10.23
N SER A 353 -20.34 17.90 9.39
CA SER A 353 -21.56 17.23 9.85
C SER A 353 -21.23 15.95 10.64
N PRO A 354 -22.04 15.57 11.64
CA PRO A 354 -21.87 14.32 12.37
C PRO A 354 -21.98 13.08 11.47
N THR A 355 -21.30 12.01 11.84
CA THR A 355 -21.44 10.70 11.19
C THR A 355 -21.28 9.56 12.19
N THR A 356 -21.91 8.43 11.89
CA THR A 356 -21.68 7.14 12.56
C THR A 356 -21.04 6.13 11.62
N SER A 357 -20.67 6.58 10.41
CA SER A 357 -20.19 5.72 9.32
C SER A 357 -18.66 5.82 9.26
N PRO A 358 -17.93 4.70 9.45
CA PRO A 358 -16.48 4.73 9.52
C PRO A 358 -15.80 5.36 8.30
N ASP A 359 -16.22 5.00 7.10
CA ASP A 359 -15.77 5.52 5.79
C ASP A 359 -15.95 7.05 5.61
N ASN A 360 -16.99 7.60 6.25
CA ASN A 360 -17.29 9.03 6.20
C ASN A 360 -16.51 9.84 7.24
N THR A 361 -15.90 9.19 8.23
CA THR A 361 -15.21 9.90 9.33
C THR A 361 -13.94 10.59 8.83
N ARG A 362 -13.79 11.87 9.19
CA ARG A 362 -12.60 12.70 8.91
C ARG A 362 -11.94 13.22 10.17
N PHE A 363 -12.73 13.51 11.20
CA PHE A 363 -12.24 13.96 12.50
C PHE A 363 -13.12 13.39 13.61
N GLY A 364 -12.63 13.45 14.82
CA GLY A 364 -13.40 13.23 16.03
C GLY A 364 -12.66 13.71 17.25
N THR A 365 -13.21 13.45 18.42
CA THR A 365 -12.54 13.72 19.69
C THR A 365 -12.01 12.44 20.30
N TYR A 366 -10.83 12.51 20.92
CA TYR A 366 -10.26 11.40 21.68
C TYR A 366 -10.21 11.75 23.17
N THR A 367 -10.17 10.72 24.02
CA THR A 367 -9.92 10.83 25.46
C THR A 367 -9.15 9.61 25.93
N PHE A 368 -7.96 9.81 26.48
CA PHE A 368 -7.20 8.75 27.16
C PHE A 368 -7.89 8.38 28.47
N THR A 369 -8.06 7.08 28.71
CA THR A 369 -8.78 6.54 29.87
C THR A 369 -7.90 5.72 30.80
N THR A 370 -6.80 5.17 30.29
CA THR A 370 -5.90 4.27 31.02
C THR A 370 -4.44 4.57 30.68
N GLY A 371 -3.53 4.07 31.53
CA GLY A 371 -2.08 4.25 31.39
C GLY A 371 -1.54 5.54 31.99
N THR A 372 -0.22 5.66 32.05
CA THR A 372 0.47 6.87 32.51
C THR A 372 0.90 7.68 31.31
N LEU A 373 0.24 8.82 31.08
CA LEU A 373 0.52 9.67 29.93
C LEU A 373 1.94 10.26 30.01
N PRO A 374 2.73 10.18 28.92
CA PRO A 374 3.99 10.90 28.82
C PRO A 374 3.80 12.40 29.05
N THR A 375 4.84 13.06 29.56
CA THR A 375 4.81 14.52 29.75
C THR A 375 4.55 15.21 28.41
N GLY A 376 3.57 16.12 28.38
CA GLY A 376 3.17 16.85 27.17
C GLY A 376 2.00 16.24 26.40
N PHE A 377 1.60 15.00 26.71
CA PHE A 377 0.38 14.41 26.15
C PHE A 377 -0.85 15.13 26.69
N GLN A 378 -1.79 15.41 25.80
CA GLN A 378 -3.09 15.95 26.18
C GLN A 378 -4.04 14.78 26.46
N THR A 379 -4.73 14.81 27.61
CA THR A 379 -5.69 13.76 27.96
C THR A 379 -6.88 13.71 27.00
N THR A 380 -7.28 14.87 26.47
CA THR A 380 -8.39 15.01 25.53
C THR A 380 -8.02 15.97 24.41
N GLY A 381 -8.60 15.75 23.23
CA GLY A 381 -8.37 16.59 22.07
C GLY A 381 -9.09 16.07 20.83
N THR A 382 -8.58 16.45 19.66
CA THR A 382 -9.10 16.02 18.36
C THR A 382 -8.13 15.11 17.65
N PHE A 383 -8.65 14.12 16.92
CA PHE A 383 -7.87 13.35 15.95
C PHE A 383 -8.30 13.69 14.52
N VAL A 384 -7.41 13.45 13.56
CA VAL A 384 -7.67 13.57 12.13
C VAL A 384 -7.44 12.23 11.43
N VAL A 385 -8.33 11.89 10.51
CA VAL A 385 -8.18 10.73 9.63
C VAL A 385 -7.52 11.15 8.33
N PHE A 386 -6.52 10.41 7.87
CA PHE A 386 -5.76 10.64 6.64
C PHE A 386 -6.59 10.28 5.39
N ARG A 387 -7.69 11.03 5.19
CA ARG A 387 -8.63 10.94 4.07
C ARG A 387 -8.93 12.34 3.52
N GLN A 388 -8.78 12.54 2.21
CA GLN A 388 -9.05 13.84 1.57
C GLN A 388 -10.52 14.26 1.56
#